data_AF-A0A1W9SKV7-F1
#
_entry.id   AF-A0A1W9SKV7-F1
#
_cell.length_a   1.000
_cell.length_b   1.000
_cell.length_c   1.000
_cell.angle_alpha   90.00
_cell.angle_beta   90.00
_cell.angle_gamma   90.00
#
_symmetry.space_group_name_H-M   'P 1'
#
loop_
_entity.id
_entity.type
_entity.pdbx_description
1 polymer ?
#
loop_
_entity_poly.entity_id
_entity_poly.type
_entity_poly.pdbx_seq_one_letter_code
_entity_poly.pdbx_strand_id
1 'polypeptide(L)' 'IKTANNEYYLIEINPRIPAWVYLAVGAGQNIPEALVKLAIGETVPPYKSYQLGKMFIRYSYDMIGDISQFEKLSMTGEL' A
#
# COMPACT_ATOMS: atom_id res chain seq x y z
N ILE A 1 -5.71 16.58 -9.98
CA ILE A 1 -6.76 16.78 -11.02
C ILE A 1 -6.08 17.11 -12.33
N LYS A 2 -6.61 16.63 -13.47
CA LYS A 2 -6.12 16.95 -14.80
C LYS A 2 -7.12 17.86 -15.51
N THR A 3 -6.69 19.03 -15.99
CA THR A 3 -7.57 19.94 -16.74
C THR A 3 -7.76 19.50 -18.19
N ALA A 4 -8.73 20.10 -18.88
CA ALA A 4 -8.91 19.93 -20.32
C ALA A 4 -7.65 20.34 -21.11
N ASN A 5 -6.86 21.28 -20.57
CA ASN A 5 -5.59 21.74 -21.14
C ASN A 5 -4.40 20.87 -20.74
N ASN A 6 -4.62 19.67 -20.19
CA ASN A 6 -3.58 18.72 -19.82
C ASN A 6 -2.68 19.19 -18.64
N GLU A 7 -3.14 20.12 -17.82
CA GLU A 7 -2.43 20.61 -16.64
C GLU A 7 -2.78 19.79 -15.40
N TYR A 8 -1.77 19.55 -14.56
CA TYR A 8 -1.93 18.80 -13.31
C TYR A 8 -1.92 19.73 -12.10
N TYR A 9 -2.93 19.57 -11.25
CA TYR A 9 -3.01 20.26 -9.95
C TYR A 9 -2.79 19.26 -8.82
N LEU A 10 -1.89 19.63 -7.90
CA LEU A 10 -1.65 18.94 -6.64
C LEU A 10 -2.85 19.18 -5.72
N ILE A 11 -3.44 18.10 -5.21
CA ILE A 11 -4.55 18.17 -4.24
C ILE A 11 -3.97 18.02 -2.83
N GLU A 12 -3.16 16.99 -2.63
CA GLU A 12 -2.59 16.65 -1.34
C GLU A 12 -1.31 15.83 -1.51
N ILE A 13 -0.51 15.77 -0.45
CA ILE A 13 0.60 14.82 -0.31
C ILE A 13 0.32 13.98 0.93
N ASN A 14 0.28 12.66 0.77
CA ASN A 14 0.15 11.72 1.87
C ASN A 14 1.49 11.02 2.09
N PRO A 15 2.26 11.33 3.16
CA PRO A 15 3.54 10.68 3.43
C PRO A 15 3.34 9.28 4.05
N ARG A 16 2.51 8.45 3.42
CA ARG A 16 2.17 7.08 3.83
C ARG A 16 1.77 6.25 2.63
N ILE A 17 1.78 4.93 2.78
CA ILE A 17 1.26 4.02 1.76
C ILE A 17 -0.27 4.23 1.64
N PRO A 18 -0.81 4.40 0.42
CA PRO A 18 -2.25 4.54 0.23
C PRO A 18 -2.95 3.18 0.35
N ALA A 19 -4.22 3.17 0.77
CA ALA A 19 -4.98 1.94 0.96
C ALA A 19 -5.11 1.08 -0.33
N TRP A 20 -4.96 1.68 -1.51
CA TRP A 20 -5.05 1.00 -2.81
C TRP A 20 -3.69 0.47 -3.32
N VAL A 21 -2.64 0.44 -2.49
CA VAL A 21 -1.28 0.03 -2.89
C VAL A 21 -1.21 -1.33 -3.60
N TYR A 22 -2.11 -2.27 -3.26
CA TYR A 22 -2.19 -3.56 -3.94
C TYR A 22 -2.48 -3.47 -5.43
N LEU A 23 -3.13 -2.40 -5.91
CA LEU A 23 -3.25 -2.15 -7.35
C LEU A 23 -1.88 -1.89 -8.00
N ALA A 24 -1.01 -1.11 -7.35
CA ALA A 24 0.34 -0.88 -7.85
C ALA A 24 1.15 -2.19 -7.87
N VAL A 25 1.03 -3.00 -6.81
CA VAL A 25 1.62 -4.34 -6.76
C VAL A 25 1.12 -5.21 -7.91
N GLY A 26 -0.21 -5.28 -8.11
CA GLY A 26 -0.83 -6.03 -9.20
C GLY A 26 -0.50 -5.51 -10.60
N ALA A 27 -0.10 -4.24 -10.72
CA ALA A 27 0.43 -3.62 -11.93
C ALA A 27 1.95 -3.83 -12.11
N GLY A 28 2.61 -4.58 -11.22
CA GLY A 28 4.04 -4.91 -11.32
C GLY A 28 4.97 -3.96 -10.57
N GLN A 29 4.44 -3.09 -9.69
CA GLN A 29 5.22 -2.15 -8.89
C GLN A 29 4.99 -2.42 -7.40
N ASN A 30 5.87 -3.21 -6.79
CA ASN A 30 5.76 -3.59 -5.38
C ASN A 30 6.33 -2.50 -4.45
N ILE A 31 5.59 -1.40 -4.31
CA ILE A 31 5.99 -0.23 -3.50
C ILE A 31 6.30 -0.60 -2.04
N PRO A 32 5.52 -1.45 -1.33
CA PRO A 32 5.86 -1.85 0.04
C PRO A 32 7.23 -2.55 0.14
N GLU A 33 7.52 -3.48 -0.76
CA GLU A 33 8.82 -4.17 -0.81
C GLU A 33 9.96 -3.17 -1.10
N ALA A 34 9.79 -2.31 -2.11
CA ALA A 34 10.75 -1.26 -2.43
C ALA A 34 11.03 -0.37 -1.21
N LEU A 35 10.00 0.03 -0.48
CA LEU A 35 10.14 0.86 0.71
C LEU A 35 10.93 0.15 1.81
N VAL A 36 10.65 -1.13 2.08
CA VAL A 36 11.40 -1.93 3.08
C VAL A 36 12.86 -2.06 2.67
N LYS A 37 13.14 -2.38 1.40
CA LYS A 37 14.51 -2.46 0.87
C LYS A 37 15.28 -1.15 1.04
N LEU A 38 14.64 -0.02 0.70
CA LEU A 38 15.23 1.31 0.95
C LEU A 38 15.49 1.54 2.45
N ALA A 39 14.58 1.14 3.33
CA ALA A 39 14.72 1.33 4.77
C ALA A 39 15.88 0.53 5.38
N ILE A 40 16.21 -0.64 4.80
CA ILE A 40 17.35 -1.47 5.22
C ILE A 40 18.65 -1.15 4.46
N GLY A 41 18.66 -0.05 3.67
CA GLY A 41 19.85 0.42 2.96
C GLY A 41 20.17 -0.29 1.65
N GLU A 42 19.24 -1.10 1.12
CA GLU A 42 19.40 -1.71 -0.19
C GLU A 42 19.16 -0.71 -1.32
N THR A 43 19.82 -0.95 -2.45
CA THR A 43 19.58 -0.18 -3.67
C THR A 43 18.31 -0.70 -4.36
N VAL A 44 17.34 0.19 -4.58
CA VAL A 44 16.13 -0.12 -5.32
C VAL A 44 16.11 0.63 -6.65
N PRO A 45 16.13 -0.06 -7.80
CA PRO A 45 16.03 0.59 -9.09
C PRO A 45 14.63 1.21 -9.28
N PRO A 46 14.51 2.38 -9.94
CA PRO A 46 13.20 2.97 -10.21
C PRO A 46 12.32 2.08 -11.09
N TYR A 47 11.04 1.99 -10.75
CA TYR A 47 10.05 1.38 -11.63
C TYR A 47 9.82 2.27 -12.86
N LYS A 48 10.12 1.76 -14.06
CA LYS A 48 9.97 2.48 -15.33
C LYS A 48 8.75 2.06 -16.16
N SER A 49 8.11 0.96 -15.79
CA SER A 49 6.96 0.40 -16.49
C SER A 49 5.94 -0.14 -15.49
N TYR A 50 4.73 -0.37 -15.98
CA TYR A 50 3.63 -1.00 -15.26
C TYR A 50 2.75 -1.74 -16.25
N GLN A 51 2.01 -2.73 -15.77
CA GLN A 51 1.10 -3.53 -16.57
C GLN A 51 -0.27 -2.85 -16.63
N LEU A 52 -0.79 -2.67 -17.85
CA LEU A 52 -2.13 -2.14 -18.11
C LEU A 52 -3.21 -3.22 -17.92
N GLY A 53 -4.47 -2.80 -17.89
CA GLY A 53 -5.62 -3.70 -17.86
C GLY A 53 -5.86 -4.41 -16.51
N LYS A 54 -5.41 -3.81 -15.40
CA LYS A 54 -5.62 -4.35 -14.06
C LYS A 54 -6.96 -3.88 -13.49
N MET A 55 -7.70 -4.81 -12.89
CA MET A 55 -8.89 -4.53 -12.12
C MET A 55 -8.57 -4.65 -10.63
N PHE A 56 -8.99 -3.68 -9.83
CA PHE A 56 -8.86 -3.70 -8.38
C PHE A 56 -10.25 -3.68 -7.74
N ILE A 57 -10.58 -4.73 -7.00
CA ILE A 57 -11.82 -4.85 -6.24
C ILE A 57 -11.46 -4.94 -4.77
N ARG A 58 -12.04 -4.06 -3.95
CA ARG A 58 -11.99 -4.15 -2.49
C ARG A 58 -13.34 -4.64 -1.99
N TYR A 59 -13.32 -5.61 -1.09
CA TYR A 59 -14.51 -6.17 -0.44
C TYR A 59 -14.30 -6.21 1.07
N SER A 60 -15.41 -6.28 1.81
CA SER A 60 -15.40 -6.46 3.26
C SER A 60 -15.28 -7.93 3.60
N TYR A 61 -14.47 -8.25 4.60
CA TYR A 61 -14.25 -9.60 5.11
C TYR A 61 -14.45 -9.62 6.62
N ASP A 62 -15.35 -10.47 7.10
CA ASP A 62 -15.60 -10.66 8.53
C ASP A 62 -14.68 -11.75 9.08
N MET A 63 -13.81 -11.39 10.02
CA MET A 63 -12.89 -12.30 10.69
C MET A 63 -13.36 -12.52 12.14
N ILE A 64 -13.71 -13.76 12.48
CA ILE A 64 -14.01 -14.14 13.87
C ILE A 64 -12.70 -14.59 14.53
N GLY A 65 -12.38 -14.03 15.70
CA GLY A 65 -11.19 -14.34 16.47
C GLY A 65 -11.51 -14.58 17.95
N ASP A 66 -10.52 -15.09 18.69
CA ASP A 66 -10.64 -15.33 20.13
C ASP A 66 -10.26 -14.07 20.92
N ILE A 67 -11.10 -13.67 21.87
CA ILE A 67 -10.85 -12.47 22.70
C ILE A 67 -9.57 -12.60 23.54
N SER A 68 -9.18 -13.83 23.91
CA SER A 68 -7.97 -14.08 24.70
C SER A 68 -6.69 -13.64 23.97
N GLN A 69 -6.67 -13.62 22.63
CA GLN A 69 -5.54 -13.10 21.87
C GLN A 69 -5.39 -11.58 22.03
N PHE A 70 -6.51 -10.86 22.08
CA PHE A 70 -6.52 -9.43 22.32
C PHE A 70 -6.12 -9.08 23.77
N GLU A 71 -6.57 -9.88 24.73
CA GLU A 71 -6.18 -9.75 26.14
C GLU A 71 -4.67 -9.93 26.31
N LYS A 72 -4.09 -10.98 25.71
CA LYS A 72 -2.65 -11.24 25.77
C LYS A 72 -1.84 -10.08 25.17
N LEU A 73 -2.22 -9.60 23.99
CA LEU A 73 -1.59 -8.45 23.35
C LEU A 73 -1.67 -7.20 24.23
N SER A 74 -2.82 -6.95 24.86
CA SER A 74 -3.03 -5.77 25.69
C SER A 74 -2.25 -5.82 27.01
N MET A 75 -2.09 -7.00 27.60
CA MET A 75 -1.39 -7.19 28.87
C MET A 75 0.13 -7.30 28.72
N THR A 76 0.60 -7.92 27.63
CA THR A 76 2.03 -8.24 27.46
C THR A 76 2.71 -7.44 26.36
N GLY A 77 1.95 -6.81 25.46
CA GLY A 77 2.48 -6.18 24.25
C GLY A 77 2.80 -7.18 23.13
N GLU A 78 2.49 -8.47 23.32
CA GLU A 78 2.83 -9.55 22.40
C GLU A 78 1.62 -10.48 22.15
N LEU A 79 1.57 -11.08 20.95
CA LEU A 79 0.53 -12.03 20.53
C LEU A 79 0.85 -13.47 20.94
#